data_AF-A0AAD7A102-F1
#
_entry.id   AF-A0AAD7A102-F1
#
_cell.length_a   1.000
_cell.length_b   1.000
_cell.length_c   1.000
_cell.angle_alpha   90.00
_cell.angle_beta   90.00
_cell.angle_gamma   90.00
#
_symmetry.space_group_name_H-M   'P 1'
#
loop_
_entity.id
_entity.type
_entity.pdbx_description
1 polymer ?
#
loop_
_entity_poly.entity_id
_entity_poly.type
_entity_poly.pdbx_seq_one_letter_code
_entity_poly.pdbx_strand_id
1 'polypeptide(L)'
;MRSKGHPDTAELLINKGADVNIQGGEYGTALHAALSKGHTDIAELLIDKGADVNVQGGHYGTALHAASSKGHKDIAELLINRGANMNVQSEKYGTALQAALSKGHKDIAKLLINNGADVNIWGGLDEAALLAASSRGVRATLSSVQRHGN
;
A
#
# COMPACT_ATOMS: atom_id res chain seq x y z
N MET A 1 4.63 -19.98 -8.81
CA MET A 1 5.77 -19.58 -9.66
C MET A 1 5.91 -18.08 -9.56
N ARG A 2 6.99 -17.56 -8.95
CA ARG A 2 7.30 -16.12 -8.94
C ARG A 2 7.76 -15.76 -10.34
N SER A 3 6.94 -15.06 -11.13
CA SER A 3 7.39 -14.44 -12.38
C SER A 3 8.58 -13.56 -12.03
N LYS A 4 9.78 -13.83 -12.54
CA LYS A 4 10.93 -12.94 -12.35
C LYS A 4 10.63 -11.66 -13.12
N GLY A 5 10.71 -10.50 -12.46
CA GLY A 5 10.71 -9.22 -13.15
C GLY A 5 11.94 -9.12 -14.06
N HIS A 6 11.91 -8.19 -15.00
CA HIS A 6 13.05 -7.89 -15.88
C HIS A 6 13.63 -6.51 -15.52
N PRO A 7 14.35 -6.39 -14.38
CA PRO A 7 14.87 -5.11 -13.90
C PRO A 7 15.75 -4.39 -14.94
N ASP A 8 16.59 -5.14 -15.66
CA ASP A 8 17.45 -4.60 -16.73
C ASP A 8 16.65 -3.88 -17.83
N THR A 9 15.46 -4.41 -18.18
CA THR A 9 14.60 -3.80 -19.20
C THR A 9 13.88 -2.57 -18.69
N ALA A 10 13.45 -2.58 -17.43
CA ALA A 10 12.85 -1.42 -16.79
C ALA A 10 13.89 -0.27 -16.69
N GLU A 11 15.11 -0.59 -16.26
CA GLU A 11 16.20 0.38 -16.20
C GLU A 11 16.54 0.97 -17.57
N LEU A 12 16.63 0.12 -18.60
CA LEU A 12 16.91 0.56 -19.97
C LEU A 12 15.83 1.52 -20.49
N LEU A 13 14.55 1.20 -20.30
CA LEU A 13 13.43 2.02 -20.77
C LEU A 13 13.40 3.38 -20.07
N ILE A 14 13.60 3.39 -18.76
CA ILE A 14 13.64 4.64 -17.98
C ILE A 14 14.82 5.51 -18.41
N ASN A 15 16.00 4.91 -18.59
CA ASN A 15 17.18 5.63 -19.08
C ASN A 15 17.02 6.15 -20.52
N LYS A 16 16.08 5.59 -21.30
CA LYS A 16 15.71 6.07 -22.64
C LYS A 16 14.64 7.17 -22.63
N GLY A 17 14.23 7.65 -21.44
CA GLY A 17 13.28 8.74 -21.28
C GLY A 17 11.82 8.30 -21.18
N ALA A 18 11.57 7.02 -20.87
CA ALA A 18 10.21 6.58 -20.53
C ALA A 18 9.73 7.29 -19.26
N ASP A 19 8.53 7.87 -19.32
CA ASP A 19 7.89 8.47 -18.14
C ASP A 19 7.41 7.35 -17.20
N VAL A 20 8.00 7.33 -16.00
CA VAL A 20 7.75 6.34 -14.94
C VAL A 20 6.34 6.42 -14.33
N ASN A 21 5.65 7.54 -14.56
CA ASN A 21 4.33 7.83 -14.01
C ASN A 21 3.19 7.62 -15.01
N ILE A 22 3.48 7.13 -16.22
CA ILE A 22 2.44 6.83 -17.21
C ILE A 22 1.41 5.88 -16.60
N GLN A 23 0.15 6.32 -16.67
CA GLN A 23 -1.00 5.50 -16.34
C GLN A 23 -1.47 4.71 -17.57
N GLY A 24 -1.63 3.40 -17.43
CA GLY A 24 -2.13 2.51 -18.47
C GLY A 24 -2.26 1.05 -18.02
N GLY A 25 -3.09 0.30 -18.74
CA GLY A 25 -3.32 -1.13 -18.49
C GLY A 25 -4.04 -1.45 -17.18
N GLU A 26 -4.07 -2.73 -16.81
CA GLU A 26 -4.81 -3.26 -15.66
C GLU A 26 -4.34 -2.68 -14.31
N TYR A 27 -3.05 -2.35 -14.19
CA TYR A 27 -2.43 -1.96 -12.93
C TYR A 27 -2.34 -0.44 -12.71
N GLY A 28 -2.62 0.40 -13.71
CA GLY A 28 -2.44 1.84 -13.60
C GLY A 28 -0.99 2.23 -13.88
N THR A 29 -0.04 2.08 -12.96
CA THR A 29 1.37 2.48 -13.22
C THR A 29 2.33 1.30 -13.24
N ALA A 30 3.54 1.52 -13.78
CA ALA A 30 4.63 0.56 -13.69
C ALA A 30 4.94 0.18 -12.23
N LEU A 31 4.87 1.15 -11.32
CA LEU A 31 5.05 0.92 -9.89
C LEU A 31 3.97 -0.02 -9.35
N HIS A 32 2.70 0.20 -9.66
CA HIS A 32 1.62 -0.71 -9.24
C HIS A 32 1.80 -2.13 -9.77
N ALA A 33 2.23 -2.28 -11.02
CA ALA A 33 2.49 -3.60 -11.61
C ALA A 33 3.60 -4.34 -10.86
N ALA A 34 4.72 -3.67 -10.59
CA ALA A 34 5.85 -4.22 -9.83
C ALA A 34 5.40 -4.69 -8.43
N LEU A 35 4.67 -3.83 -7.70
CA LEU A 35 4.17 -4.12 -6.37
C LEU A 35 3.15 -5.27 -6.36
N SER A 36 2.24 -5.31 -7.34
CA SER A 36 1.24 -6.38 -7.46
C SER A 36 1.87 -7.73 -7.78
N LYS A 37 3.04 -7.78 -8.41
CA LYS A 37 3.79 -9.00 -8.71
C LYS A 37 4.85 -9.33 -7.65
N GLY A 38 5.07 -8.44 -6.68
CA GLY A 38 6.08 -8.59 -5.63
C GLY A 38 7.51 -8.40 -6.14
N HIS A 39 7.70 -7.58 -7.17
CA HIS A 39 9.01 -7.18 -7.71
C HIS A 39 9.53 -5.97 -6.94
N THR A 40 10.05 -6.23 -5.74
CA THR A 40 10.59 -5.20 -4.84
C THR A 40 11.76 -4.45 -5.45
N ASP A 41 12.67 -5.15 -6.12
CA ASP A 41 13.80 -4.60 -6.87
C ASP A 41 13.36 -3.57 -7.93
N ILE A 42 12.34 -3.91 -8.71
CA ILE A 42 11.79 -3.01 -9.73
C ILE A 42 11.05 -1.84 -9.09
N ALA A 43 10.31 -2.08 -8.00
CA ALA A 43 9.62 -1.03 -7.28
C ALA A 43 10.61 0.01 -6.70
N GLU A 44 11.71 -0.44 -6.09
CA GLU A 44 12.78 0.44 -5.61
C GLU A 44 13.37 1.29 -6.74
N LEU A 45 13.75 0.65 -7.86
CA LEU A 45 14.28 1.35 -9.03
C LEU A 45 13.31 2.41 -9.57
N LEU A 46 12.01 2.09 -9.66
CA LEU A 46 11.00 3.04 -10.15
C LEU A 46 10.87 4.24 -9.23
N ILE A 47 10.84 4.02 -7.91
CA ILE A 47 10.76 5.11 -6.94
C ILE A 47 12.03 5.97 -6.97
N ASP A 48 13.21 5.35 -7.10
CA ASP A 48 14.49 6.08 -7.25
C ASP A 48 14.53 6.94 -8.52
N LYS A 49 13.80 6.53 -9.56
CA LYS A 49 13.65 7.27 -10.82
C LYS A 49 12.50 8.28 -10.81
N GLY A 50 11.89 8.53 -9.65
CA GLY A 50 10.87 9.57 -9.48
C GLY A 50 9.43 9.09 -9.73
N ALA A 51 9.17 7.79 -9.61
CA ALA A 51 7.80 7.30 -9.61
C ALA A 51 7.02 7.88 -8.43
N ASP A 52 5.86 8.45 -8.70
CA ASP A 52 4.95 8.98 -7.70
C ASP A 52 4.25 7.83 -6.98
N VAL A 53 4.58 7.69 -5.70
CA VAL A 53 4.07 6.66 -4.79
C VAL A 53 2.59 6.85 -4.42
N ASN A 54 2.05 8.05 -4.68
CA ASN A 54 0.69 8.44 -4.31
C ASN A 54 -0.32 8.34 -5.44
N VAL A 55 0.12 8.00 -6.66
CA VAL A 55 -0.78 7.80 -7.79
C VAL A 55 -1.83 6.77 -7.40
N GLN A 56 -3.10 7.09 -7.65
CA GLN A 56 -4.18 6.12 -7.58
C GLN A 56 -4.28 5.43 -8.94
N GLY A 57 -4.24 4.10 -8.95
CA GLY A 57 -4.28 3.31 -10.18
C GLY A 57 -4.77 1.88 -9.98
N GLY A 58 -5.46 1.37 -11.01
CA GLY A 58 -5.97 0.00 -11.06
C GLY A 58 -7.01 -0.32 -9.98
N HIS A 59 -7.22 -1.62 -9.74
CA HIS A 59 -8.26 -2.12 -8.82
C HIS A 59 -7.96 -1.91 -7.33
N TYR A 60 -6.74 -1.52 -6.95
CA TYR A 60 -6.30 -1.49 -5.54
C TYR A 60 -6.27 -0.09 -4.94
N GLY A 61 -6.26 0.98 -5.74
CA GLY A 61 -6.07 2.35 -5.24
C GLY A 61 -4.62 2.76 -5.37
N THR A 62 -3.94 3.12 -4.27
CA THR A 62 -2.50 3.47 -4.31
C THR A 62 -1.59 2.25 -4.17
N ALA A 63 -0.30 2.45 -4.45
CA ALA A 63 0.77 1.49 -4.18
C ALA A 63 0.71 0.92 -2.75
N LEU A 64 0.46 1.79 -1.78
CA LEU A 64 0.38 1.43 -0.37
C LEU A 64 -0.85 0.56 -0.05
N HIS A 65 -1.98 0.76 -0.74
CA HIS A 65 -3.14 -0.13 -0.62
C HIS A 65 -2.82 -1.54 -1.12
N ALA A 66 -2.14 -1.64 -2.27
CA ALA A 66 -1.75 -2.93 -2.84
C ALA A 66 -0.80 -3.68 -1.91
N ALA A 67 0.25 -3.02 -1.41
CA ALA A 67 1.19 -3.60 -0.45
C ALA A 67 0.48 -4.08 0.83
N SER A 68 -0.40 -3.23 1.37
CA SER A 68 -1.18 -3.51 2.57
C SER A 68 -2.16 -4.66 2.38
N SER A 69 -2.84 -4.76 1.24
CA SER A 69 -3.75 -5.88 0.96
C SER A 69 -3.00 -7.19 0.68
N LYS A 70 -1.77 -7.15 0.13
CA LYS A 70 -1.02 -8.35 -0.24
C LYS A 70 -0.11 -8.87 0.88
N GLY A 71 0.13 -8.08 1.93
CA GLY A 71 0.98 -8.48 3.05
C GLY A 71 2.46 -8.23 2.78
N HIS A 72 2.79 -7.31 1.87
CA HIS A 72 4.18 -6.96 1.54
C HIS A 72 4.67 -5.85 2.49
N LYS A 73 5.13 -6.25 3.68
CA LYS A 73 5.53 -5.30 4.74
C LYS A 73 6.75 -4.47 4.36
N ASP A 74 7.76 -5.10 3.76
CA ASP A 74 8.97 -4.47 3.23
C ASP A 74 8.64 -3.34 2.24
N ILE A 75 7.73 -3.63 1.32
CA ILE A 75 7.21 -2.64 0.37
C ILE A 75 6.46 -1.52 1.09
N ALA A 76 5.59 -1.85 2.05
CA ALA A 76 4.82 -0.84 2.77
C ALA A 76 5.76 0.12 3.52
N GLU A 77 6.83 -0.40 4.15
CA GLU A 77 7.86 0.39 4.82
C GLU A 77 8.61 1.29 3.85
N LEU A 78 9.03 0.75 2.69
CA LEU A 78 9.65 1.56 1.63
C LEU A 78 8.75 2.71 1.18
N LEU A 79 7.46 2.43 0.89
CA LEU A 79 6.52 3.44 0.43
C LEU A 79 6.30 4.54 1.47
N ILE A 80 6.14 4.17 2.75
CA ILE A 80 6.01 5.13 3.86
C ILE A 80 7.26 6.02 3.95
N ASN A 81 8.45 5.43 3.90
CA ASN A 81 9.72 6.16 3.93
C ASN A 81 9.89 7.13 2.74
N ARG A 82 9.17 6.87 1.64
CA ARG A 82 9.18 7.66 0.40
C ARG A 82 8.02 8.64 0.31
N GLY A 83 7.30 8.86 1.42
CA GLY A 83 6.24 9.87 1.52
C GLY A 83 4.88 9.41 0.98
N ALA A 84 4.60 8.11 1.00
CA ALA A 84 3.27 7.61 0.66
C ALA A 84 2.22 8.11 1.66
N ASN A 85 1.15 8.69 1.14
CA ASN A 85 0.02 9.16 1.90
C ASN A 85 -0.83 7.96 2.36
N MET A 86 -0.77 7.68 3.66
CA MET A 86 -1.47 6.57 4.31
C MET A 86 -2.99 6.76 4.41
N ASN A 87 -3.45 8.00 4.24
CA ASN A 87 -4.82 8.42 4.48
C ASN A 87 -5.65 8.52 3.19
N VAL A 88 -5.07 8.17 2.04
CA VAL A 88 -5.80 8.11 0.77
C VAL A 88 -6.90 7.05 0.87
N GLN A 89 -8.11 7.38 0.41
CA GLN A 89 -9.22 6.44 0.30
C GLN A 89 -9.27 5.82 -1.09
N SER A 90 -9.40 4.49 -1.12
CA SER A 90 -9.67 3.66 -2.29
C SER A 90 -11.11 3.19 -2.25
N GLU A 91 -11.82 3.23 -3.38
CA GLU A 91 -13.23 2.80 -3.47
C GLU A 91 -13.47 1.37 -2.97
N LYS A 92 -12.49 0.48 -3.14
CA LYS A 92 -12.62 -0.94 -2.82
C LYS A 92 -12.17 -1.30 -1.41
N TYR A 93 -11.17 -0.61 -0.89
CA TYR A 93 -10.47 -1.01 0.34
C TYR A 93 -10.52 0.04 1.45
N GLY A 94 -11.09 1.21 1.18
CA GLY A 94 -10.98 2.35 2.08
C GLY A 94 -9.51 2.78 2.17
N THR A 95 -8.93 2.95 3.37
CA THR A 95 -7.51 3.30 3.55
C THR A 95 -6.55 2.09 3.44
N ALA A 96 -5.25 2.35 3.33
CA ALA A 96 -4.22 1.31 3.40
C ALA A 96 -4.29 0.50 4.71
N LEU A 97 -4.62 1.16 5.82
CA LEU A 97 -4.82 0.50 7.12
C LEU A 97 -6.00 -0.47 7.08
N GLN A 98 -7.13 -0.04 6.50
CA GLN A 98 -8.31 -0.90 6.33
C GLN A 98 -8.03 -2.08 5.39
N ALA A 99 -7.25 -1.86 4.33
CA ALA A 99 -6.77 -2.94 3.46
C ALA A 99 -5.97 -4.00 4.24
N ALA A 100 -4.99 -3.59 5.05
CA ALA A 100 -4.20 -4.50 5.89
C ALA A 100 -5.06 -5.26 6.90
N LEU A 101 -5.96 -4.57 7.59
CA LEU A 101 -6.86 -5.17 8.59
C LEU A 101 -7.84 -6.17 7.96
N SER A 102 -8.45 -5.84 6.82
CA SER A 102 -9.39 -6.71 6.12
C SER A 102 -8.75 -8.04 5.68
N LYS A 103 -7.45 -8.01 5.41
CA LYS A 103 -6.64 -9.18 5.00
C LYS A 103 -5.93 -9.86 6.15
N GLY A 104 -5.96 -9.28 7.35
CA GLY A 104 -5.37 -9.85 8.57
C GLY A 104 -3.88 -9.58 8.75
N HIS A 105 -3.30 -8.65 7.99
CA HIS A 105 -1.88 -8.28 8.02
C HIS A 105 -1.59 -7.32 9.20
N LYS A 106 -1.58 -7.89 10.41
CA LYS A 106 -1.47 -7.15 11.69
C LYS A 106 -0.16 -6.38 11.83
N ASP A 107 0.92 -6.91 11.25
CA ASP A 107 2.24 -6.30 11.22
C ASP A 107 2.27 -5.02 10.37
N ILE A 108 1.61 -5.03 9.21
CA ILE A 108 1.44 -3.83 8.37
C ILE A 108 0.51 -2.83 9.04
N ALA A 109 -0.58 -3.28 9.64
CA ALA A 109 -1.48 -2.40 10.38
C ALA A 109 -0.74 -1.66 11.52
N LYS A 110 0.11 -2.37 12.28
CA LYS A 110 0.98 -1.76 13.29
C LYS A 110 1.96 -0.77 12.68
N LEU A 111 2.61 -1.12 11.56
CA LEU A 111 3.53 -0.23 10.86
C LEU A 111 2.85 1.09 10.46
N LEU A 112 1.65 1.02 9.88
CA LEU A 112 0.89 2.20 9.47
C LEU A 112 0.49 3.07 10.66
N ILE A 113 -0.03 2.47 11.73
CA ILE A 113 -0.40 3.18 12.97
C ILE A 113 0.83 3.87 13.58
N ASN A 114 1.96 3.17 13.66
CA ASN A 114 3.20 3.72 14.22
C ASN A 114 3.76 4.89 13.40
N ASN A 115 3.44 4.96 12.11
CA ASN A 115 3.83 6.05 11.22
C ASN A 115 2.77 7.16 11.11
N GLY A 116 1.70 7.10 11.91
CA GLY A 116 0.69 8.16 12.00
C GLY A 116 -0.47 8.03 11.02
N ALA A 117 -0.76 6.83 10.51
CA ALA A 117 -1.98 6.59 9.73
C ALA A 117 -3.21 6.88 10.61
N ASP A 118 -4.17 7.63 10.05
CA ASP A 118 -5.38 7.99 10.77
C ASP A 118 -6.32 6.78 10.87
N VAL A 119 -6.60 6.38 12.11
CA VAL A 119 -7.46 5.23 12.43
C VAL A 119 -8.96 5.58 12.36
N ASN A 120 -9.30 6.87 12.28
CA ASN A 120 -10.69 7.36 12.28
C ASN A 120 -11.23 7.63 10.87
N ILE A 121 -10.41 7.48 9.82
CA ILE A 121 -10.88 7.61 8.45
C ILE A 121 -11.76 6.41 8.11
N TRP A 122 -13.06 6.56 8.37
CA TRP A 122 -14.11 5.62 8.02
C TRP A 122 -14.59 5.92 6.60
N GLY A 123 -14.72 4.89 5.79
CA GLY A 123 -14.87 5.04 4.35
C GLY A 123 -15.12 3.72 3.63
N GLY A 124 -16.40 3.32 3.62
CA GLY A 124 -16.97 2.48 2.57
C GLY A 124 -17.35 1.04 2.96
N LEU A 125 -16.86 0.52 4.09
CA LEU A 125 -17.17 -0.84 4.57
C LEU A 125 -17.30 -0.87 6.11
N ASP A 126 -18.03 0.12 6.64
CA ASP A 126 -18.03 0.50 8.06
C ASP A 126 -18.58 -0.58 9.01
N GLU A 127 -19.10 -1.70 8.52
CA GLU A 127 -19.56 -2.81 9.35
C GLU A 127 -18.63 -4.04 9.28
N ALA A 128 -18.04 -4.32 8.11
CA ALA A 128 -17.22 -5.53 7.90
C ALA A 128 -15.84 -5.43 8.58
N ALA A 129 -15.22 -4.25 8.61
CA ALA A 129 -13.91 -4.05 9.23
C ALA A 129 -13.98 -4.16 10.76
N LEU A 130 -15.05 -3.63 11.38
CA LEU A 130 -15.28 -3.69 12.82
C LEU A 130 -15.59 -5.12 13.29
N LEU A 131 -16.40 -5.88 12.52
CA LEU A 131 -16.73 -7.29 12.80
C LEU A 131 -15.51 -8.20 12.61
N ALA A 132 -14.71 -7.99 11.55
CA ALA A 132 -13.49 -8.77 11.31
C ALA A 132 -12.38 -8.48 12.33
N ALA A 133 -12.25 -7.23 12.79
CA ALA A 133 -11.29 -6.84 13.83
C ALA A 133 -11.71 -7.35 15.23
N SER A 134 -13.01 -7.31 15.53
CA SER A 134 -13.58 -7.81 16.79
C SER A 134 -13.47 -9.32 16.93
N SER A 135 -13.59 -10.07 15.84
CA SER A 135 -13.45 -11.54 15.84
C SER A 135 -12.00 -12.04 15.82
N ARG A 136 -10.99 -11.18 15.60
CA ARG A 136 -9.57 -11.58 15.44
C ARG A 136 -8.57 -10.97 16.43
N GLY A 137 -9.04 -10.38 17.53
CA GLY A 137 -8.17 -9.92 18.63
C GLY A 137 -7.44 -8.60 18.38
N VAL A 138 -7.94 -7.76 17.47
CA VAL A 138 -7.37 -6.43 17.15
C VAL A 138 -7.87 -5.34 18.13
N ARG A 139 -8.85 -5.67 18.97
CA ARG A 139 -9.39 -4.75 19.99
C ARG A 139 -8.30 -4.21 20.93
N ALA A 140 -7.25 -4.99 21.20
CA ALA A 140 -6.13 -4.57 22.03
C ALA A 140 -5.23 -3.52 21.35
N THR A 141 -5.05 -3.58 20.03
CA THR A 141 -4.18 -2.63 19.32
C THR A 141 -4.84 -1.26 19.12
N LEU A 142 -6.16 -1.22 18.92
CA LEU A 142 -6.92 0.04 18.80
C LEU A 142 -7.17 0.69 20.18
N SER A 143 -7.44 -0.11 21.22
CA SER A 143 -7.65 0.40 22.60
C SER A 143 -6.42 1.10 23.19
N SER A 144 -5.22 0.73 22.74
CA SER A 144 -3.96 1.37 23.17
C SER A 144 -3.76 2.75 22.55
N VAL A 145 -4.22 2.96 21.31
CA VAL A 145 -4.04 4.22 20.58
C VAL A 145 -5.01 5.29 21.11
N GLN A 146 -6.24 4.91 21.49
CA GLN A 146 -7.24 5.83 22.04
C GLN A 146 -6.84 6.42 23.42
N ARG A 147 -5.85 5.86 24.13
CA ARG A 147 -5.46 6.27 25.50
C ARG A 147 -4.37 7.33 25.58
N HIS A 148 -3.82 7.80 24.45
CA HIS A 148 -2.78 8.85 24.45
C HIS A 148 -3.24 10.19 23.87
N GLY A 149 -4.56 10.38 23.71
CA GLY A 149 -5.16 11.60 23.19
C GLY A 149 -6.21 12.23 24.12
N ASN A 150 -5.94 12.30 25.43
CA ASN A 150 -6.69 13.12 26.38
C ASN A 150 -5.72 13.86 27.31
#